data_AF-A0A4S8KNM9-F1
#
_entry.id   AF-A0A4S8KNM9-F1
#
_cell.length_a   1.000
_cell.length_b   1.000
_cell.length_c   1.000
_cell.angle_alpha   90.00
_cell.angle_beta   90.00
_cell.angle_gamma   90.00
#
_symmetry.space_group_name_H-M   'P 1'
#
loop_
_entity.id
_entity.type
_entity.pdbx_description
1 polymer ?
#
loop_
_entity_poly.entity_id
_entity_poly.type
_entity_poly.pdbx_seq_one_letter_code
_entity_poly.pdbx_strand_id
1 'polypeptide(L)' 'MASTQTHVGDSSQPRVPPEMIDALIDSARDSPSILKACSLVARSWLPRSRMHLFRSMRL' A
#
# COMPACT_ATOMS: atom_id res chain seq x y z
N MET A 1 33.01 -9.30 -24.41
CA MET A 1 32.96 -8.95 -22.98
C MET A 1 32.54 -7.48 -22.87
N ALA A 2 31.24 -7.20 -22.88
CA ALA A 2 30.71 -5.84 -22.75
C ALA A 2 29.78 -5.81 -21.54
N SER A 3 30.24 -5.25 -20.44
CA SER A 3 29.45 -5.02 -19.23
C SER A 3 28.52 -3.84 -19.48
N THR A 4 27.24 -4.10 -19.74
CA THR A 4 26.21 -3.06 -19.74
C THR A 4 25.91 -2.67 -18.30
N GLN A 5 26.55 -1.61 -17.83
CA GLN A 5 26.22 -0.95 -16.58
C GLN A 5 24.89 -0.20 -16.77
N THR A 6 23.79 -0.83 -16.35
CA THR A 6 22.48 -0.19 -16.25
C THR A 6 22.49 0.74 -15.04
N HIS A 7 22.75 2.02 -15.26
CA HIS A 7 22.49 3.07 -14.26
C HIS A 7 20.97 3.21 -14.10
N VAL A 8 20.39 2.42 -13.20
CA VAL A 8 19.00 2.61 -12.76
C VAL A 8 18.96 3.96 -12.07
N GLY A 9 18.26 4.93 -12.68
CA GLY A 9 18.04 6.24 -12.08
C GLY A 9 17.47 6.07 -10.68
N ASP A 10 18.24 6.49 -9.69
CA ASP A 10 17.84 6.53 -8.29
C ASP A 10 16.72 7.56 -8.12
N SER A 11 15.49 7.11 -8.39
CA SER A 11 14.30 7.79 -7.93
C SER A 11 14.19 7.47 -6.45
N SER A 12 14.94 8.21 -5.61
CA SER A 12 14.94 8.12 -4.15
C SER A 12 13.60 8.56 -3.55
N GLN A 13 12.50 7.98 -4.03
CA GLN A 13 11.23 8.04 -3.34
C GLN A 13 11.39 7.11 -2.14
N PRO A 14 11.26 7.62 -0.90
CA PRO A 14 11.27 6.77 0.26
C PRO A 14 10.14 5.75 0.10
N ARG A 15 10.49 4.50 -0.23
CA ARG A 15 9.53 3.41 -0.23
C ARG A 15 9.20 3.13 1.22
N VAL A 16 8.05 3.63 1.66
CA VAL A 16 7.50 3.29 2.97
C VAL A 16 7.45 1.77 3.05
N PRO A 17 8.03 1.16 4.09
CA PRO A 17 8.02 -0.29 4.23
C PRO A 17 6.57 -0.79 4.31
N PRO A 18 6.28 -1.95 3.70
CA PRO A 18 4.93 -2.52 3.70
C PRO A 18 4.34 -2.66 5.10
N GLU A 19 5.17 -2.92 6.13
CA GLU A 19 4.68 -3.11 7.50
C GLU A 19 4.08 -1.83 8.11
N MET A 20 4.58 -0.66 7.71
CA MET A 20 3.99 0.61 8.12
C MET A 20 2.65 0.86 7.41
N ILE A 21 2.54 0.47 6.14
CA ILE A 21 1.29 0.55 5.38
C ILE A 21 0.26 -0.37 6.03
N ASP A 22 0.64 -1.60 6.36
CA ASP A 22 -0.22 -2.59 7.01
C ASP A 22 -0.68 -2.13 8.39
N ALA A 23 0.23 -1.61 9.23
CA ALA A 23 -0.12 -1.06 10.55
C ALA A 23 -1.10 0.11 10.45
N LEU A 24 -0.92 1.00 9.46
CA LEU A 24 -1.82 2.13 9.23
C LEU A 24 -3.20 1.66 8.77
N ILE A 25 -3.27 0.71 7.83
CA ILE A 25 -4.55 0.16 7.38
C ILE A 25 -5.23 -0.64 8.50
N ASP A 26 -4.49 -1.39 9.32
CA ASP A 26 -5.02 -2.14 10.46
C ASP A 26 -5.62 -1.22 11.54
N SER A 27 -5.06 -0.02 11.73
CA SER A 27 -5.64 1.00 12.61
C SER A 27 -6.97 1.55 12.07
N ALA A 28 -7.15 1.53 10.73
CA ALA A 28 -8.34 2.04 10.05
C ALA A 28 -9.44 0.98 9.82
N ARG A 29 -9.23 -0.27 10.25
CA ARG A 29 -10.12 -1.42 9.99
C ARG A 29 -11.59 -1.18 10.36
N ASP A 30 -11.83 -0.38 11.39
CA ASP A 30 -13.16 -0.12 11.97
C ASP A 30 -13.91 1.01 11.23
N SER A 31 -13.26 1.70 10.29
CA SER A 31 -13.83 2.84 9.55
C SER A 31 -13.75 2.63 8.03
N PRO A 32 -14.86 2.20 7.39
CA PRO A 32 -14.90 1.96 5.95
C PRO A 32 -14.59 3.21 5.10
N SER A 33 -14.88 4.41 5.60
CA SER A 33 -14.55 5.67 4.92
C SER A 33 -13.04 5.89 4.84
N ILE A 34 -12.30 5.58 5.92
CA ILE A 34 -10.84 5.69 5.96
C ILE A 34 -10.21 4.63 5.06
N LEU A 35 -10.69 3.38 5.10
CA LEU A 35 -10.19 2.32 4.22
C LEU A 35 -10.39 2.65 2.73
N LYS A 36 -11.50 3.30 2.37
CA LYS A 36 -11.72 3.81 1.01
C LYS A 36 -10.70 4.89 0.63
N ALA A 37 -10.43 5.85 1.52
CA ALA A 37 -9.40 6.87 1.28
C ALA A 37 -8.01 6.24 1.11
N CYS A 38 -7.63 5.29 1.98
CA CYS A 38 -6.38 4.53 1.89
C CYS A 38 -6.22 3.80 0.55
N SER A 39 -7.32 3.25 0.00
CA SER A 39 -7.30 2.58 -1.31
C SER A 39 -6.98 3.50 -2.50
N LEU A 40 -7.11 4.83 -2.30
CA LEU A 40 -6.82 5.86 -3.32
C LEU A 40 -5.41 6.44 -3.22
N VAL A 41 -4.67 6.18 -2.13
CA VAL A 41 -3.33 6.77 -1.90
C VAL A 41 -2.30 6.21 -2.87
N ALA A 42 -2.24 4.87 -2.99
CA ALA A 42 -1.29 4.20 -3.88
C ALA A 42 -1.76 2.78 -4.22
N ARG A 43 -1.23 2.23 -5.33
CA ARG A 43 -1.52 0.86 -5.77
C ARG A 43 -1.11 -0.20 -4.73
N SER A 44 -0.08 0.07 -3.93
CA SER A 44 0.39 -0.82 -2.85
C SER A 44 -0.58 -0.89 -1.66
N TRP A 45 -1.42 0.12 -1.45
CA TRP A 45 -2.38 0.19 -0.33
C TRP A 45 -3.69 -0.54 -0.66
N LEU A 46 -4.03 -0.60 -1.95
CA LEU A 46 -5.25 -1.19 -2.46
C LEU A 46 -5.53 -2.64 -1.99
N PRO A 47 -4.60 -3.62 -2.08
CA PRO A 47 -4.89 -4.99 -1.67
C PRO A 47 -5.28 -5.12 -0.20
N ARG A 48 -4.57 -4.42 0.71
CA ARG A 48 -4.85 -4.49 2.15
C ARG A 48 -6.09 -3.71 2.55
N SER A 49 -6.33 -2.53 1.97
CA SER A 49 -7.57 -1.78 2.22
C SER A 49 -8.80 -2.55 1.74
N ARG A 50 -8.75 -3.21 0.56
CA ARG A 50 -9.85 -4.04 0.06
C ARG A 50 -10.11 -5.25 0.96
N MET A 51 -9.07 -5.94 1.41
CA MET A 51 -9.22 -7.09 2.32
C MET A 51 -10.05 -6.72 3.57
N HIS A 52 -9.73 -5.59 4.20
CA HIS A 52 -10.47 -5.12 5.37
C HIS A 52 -11.88 -4.63 5.03
N LEU A 53 -12.07 -3.93 3.91
CA LEU A 53 -13.40 -3.51 3.45
C LEU A 53 -14.33 -4.71 3.22
N PHE A 54 -13.84 -5.76 2.57
CA PHE A 54 -14.63 -6.99 2.35
C PHE A 54 -14.84 -7.77 3.65
N ARG A 55 -13.86 -7.78 4.57
CA ARG A 55 -14.01 -8.44 5.88
C ARG A 55 -15.04 -7.75 6.77
N SER A 56 -15.11 -6.42 6.72
CA SER A 56 -16.08 -5.62 7.49
C SER A 56 -17.48 -5.64 6.87
N MET A 57 -17.61 -6.06 5.61
CA MET A 57 -18.90 -6.28 4.95
C MET A 57 -19.48 -7.62 5.42
N ARG A 58 -20.18 -7.63 6.56
CA ARG A 58 -21.07 -8.74 6.94
C ARG A 58 -22.31 -8.70 6.05
N LEU A 59 -22.55 -9.78 5.31
CA LEU A 59 -23.84 -10.11 4.70
C LEU A 59 -24.78 -10.68 5.75
#